data_AF-A0A7X2ZTE7-F1
#
_entry.id   AF-A0A7X2ZTE7-F1
#
_cell.length_a   1.000
_cell.length_b   1.000
_cell.length_c   1.000
_cell.angle_alpha   90.00
_cell.angle_beta   90.00
_cell.angle_gamma   90.00
#
_symmetry.space_group_name_H-M   'P 1'
#
loop_
_entity.id
_entity.type
_entity.pdbx_description
1 polymer ?
#
loop_
_entity_poly.entity_id
_entity_poly.type
_entity_poly.pdbx_seq_one_letter_code
_entity_poly.pdbx_strand_id
1 'polypeptide(L)'
;MENEYKSLNNTFLKISKLLMEEENLKFPPHYPLKSSAEKIICLLQDSVINDDKFKNWRYWKIQDLKNFIADLVGELYHDYDNRNKRYRGKWVLQKRKIDGVIANFKSEFIDQIIPE
;
A
#
# COMPACT_ATOMS: atom_id res chain seq x y z
N MET A 1 -17.56 -11.56 -7.35
CA MET A 1 -16.47 -11.08 -8.23
C MET A 1 -16.44 -9.55 -8.32
N GLU A 2 -17.32 -8.87 -9.07
CA GLU A 2 -17.27 -7.39 -9.20
C GLU A 2 -17.42 -6.65 -7.87
N ASN A 3 -18.32 -7.10 -6.99
CA ASN A 3 -18.50 -6.50 -5.66
C ASN A 3 -17.28 -6.66 -4.75
N GLU A 4 -16.48 -7.72 -4.93
CA GLU A 4 -15.28 -7.97 -4.13
C GLU A 4 -14.14 -7.06 -4.57
N TYR A 5 -13.95 -6.90 -5.89
CA TYR A 5 -12.99 -5.94 -6.43
C TYR A 5 -13.34 -4.51 -6.01
N LYS A 6 -14.61 -4.10 -6.08
CA LYS A 6 -15.06 -2.78 -5.60
C LYS A 6 -14.83 -2.60 -4.10
N SER A 7 -15.09 -3.63 -3.29
CA SER A 7 -14.84 -3.60 -1.84
C SER A 7 -13.36 -3.42 -1.49
N LEU A 8 -12.48 -4.18 -2.16
CA LEU A 8 -11.03 -4.02 -2.04
C LEU A 8 -10.59 -2.61 -2.46
N ASN A 9 -11.05 -2.13 -3.62
CA ASN A 9 -10.72 -0.80 -4.13
C ASN A 9 -11.11 0.30 -3.13
N ASN A 10 -12.33 0.24 -2.57
CA ASN A 10 -12.78 1.20 -1.57
C ASN A 10 -11.86 1.23 -0.35
N THR A 11 -11.35 0.08 0.06
CA THR A 11 -10.43 0.01 1.20
C THR A 11 -9.04 0.54 0.83
N PHE A 12 -8.55 0.27 -0.38
CA PHE A 12 -7.31 0.84 -0.90
C PHE A 12 -7.38 2.37 -1.02
N LEU A 13 -8.49 2.93 -1.50
CA LEU A 13 -8.69 4.38 -1.55
C LEU A 13 -8.65 5.01 -0.16
N LYS A 14 -9.22 4.35 0.87
CA LYS A 14 -9.10 4.81 2.27
C LYS A 14 -7.66 4.80 2.76
N ILE A 15 -6.87 3.79 2.39
CA ILE A 15 -5.45 3.71 2.74
C ILE A 15 -4.65 4.81 2.05
N SER A 16 -4.87 5.03 0.75
CA SER A 16 -4.20 6.08 -0.01
C SER A 16 -4.53 7.47 0.55
N LYS A 17 -5.81 7.71 0.91
CA LYS A 17 -6.23 8.95 1.56
C LYS A 17 -5.52 9.18 2.90
N LEU A 18 -5.48 8.16 3.78
CA LEU A 18 -4.76 8.24 5.06
C LEU A 18 -3.29 8.62 4.82
N LEU A 19 -2.60 7.92 3.92
CA LEU A 19 -1.19 8.21 3.64
C LEU A 19 -1.01 9.60 3.01
N MET A 20 -1.96 10.10 2.22
CA MET A 20 -1.92 11.47 1.71
C MET A 20 -2.05 12.51 2.83
N GLU A 21 -2.94 12.27 3.80
CA GLU A 21 -3.10 13.14 4.97
C GLU A 21 -1.82 13.17 5.81
N GLU A 22 -1.22 12.01 6.06
CA GLU A 22 0.08 11.90 6.75
C GLU A 22 1.20 12.60 5.98
N GLU A 23 1.24 12.48 4.65
CA GLU A 23 2.24 13.12 3.80
C GLU A 23 2.27 14.65 3.98
N ASN A 24 1.13 15.27 4.30
CA ASN A 24 1.04 16.72 4.50
C ASN A 24 1.70 17.19 5.81
N LEU A 25 2.02 16.28 6.72
CA LEU A 25 2.76 16.60 7.94
C LEU A 25 4.21 16.96 7.61
N LYS A 26 4.76 17.95 8.32
CA LYS A 26 6.18 18.32 8.19
C LYS A 26 7.12 17.15 8.51
N PHE A 27 6.70 16.29 9.44
CA PHE A 27 7.45 15.13 9.88
C PHE A 27 6.48 13.95 10.10
N PRO A 28 6.10 13.25 9.02
CA PRO A 28 5.09 12.20 9.09
C PRO A 28 5.59 11.02 9.94
N PRO A 29 4.77 10.37 10.77
CA PRO A 29 5.17 9.15 11.45
C PRO A 29 5.43 8.01 10.44
N HIS A 30 6.36 7.11 10.76
CA HIS A 30 6.64 5.95 9.89
C HIS A 30 5.59 4.83 10.06
N TYR A 31 4.92 4.78 11.22
CA TYR A 31 3.97 3.71 11.57
C TYR A 31 2.80 3.56 10.57
N PRO A 32 2.17 4.63 10.05
CA PRO A 32 1.14 4.51 9.03
C PRO A 32 1.58 3.68 7.81
N LEU A 33 2.80 3.84 7.31
CA LEU A 33 3.31 3.06 6.18
C LEU A 33 3.29 1.54 6.48
N LYS A 34 3.76 1.15 7.67
CA LYS A 34 3.76 -0.25 8.11
C LYS A 34 2.33 -0.78 8.21
N SER A 35 1.49 -0.09 8.97
CA SER A 35 0.11 -0.51 9.24
C SER A 35 -0.74 -0.59 7.96
N SER A 36 -0.51 0.33 7.00
CA SER A 36 -1.15 0.31 5.69
C SER A 36 -0.72 -0.90 4.87
N ALA A 37 0.59 -1.22 4.84
CA ALA A 37 1.09 -2.40 4.12
C ALA A 37 0.56 -3.71 4.74
N GLU A 38 0.57 -3.82 6.07
CA GLU A 38 0.01 -4.97 6.80
C GLU A 38 -1.48 -5.13 6.50
N LYS A 39 -2.24 -4.02 6.53
CA LYS A 39 -3.67 -4.03 6.19
C LYS A 39 -3.92 -4.49 4.76
N ILE A 40 -3.12 -4.04 3.79
CA ILE A 40 -3.22 -4.52 2.40
C ILE A 40 -2.96 -6.03 2.34
N ILE A 41 -1.92 -6.53 3.00
CA ILE A 41 -1.62 -7.96 3.04
C ILE A 41 -2.83 -8.74 3.58
N CYS A 42 -3.40 -8.35 4.72
CA CYS A 42 -4.57 -9.03 5.28
C CYS A 42 -5.75 -9.02 4.32
N LEU A 43 -6.08 -7.86 3.73
CA LEU A 43 -7.17 -7.75 2.74
C LEU A 43 -6.97 -8.67 1.54
N LEU A 44 -5.72 -8.77 1.06
CA LEU A 44 -5.36 -9.66 -0.03
C LEU A 44 -5.50 -11.12 0.38
N GLN A 45 -5.00 -11.51 1.55
CA GLN A 45 -5.11 -12.89 2.06
C GLN A 45 -6.56 -13.33 2.26
N ASP A 46 -7.39 -12.45 2.80
CA ASP A 46 -8.80 -12.71 3.11
C ASP A 46 -9.72 -12.63 1.88
N SER A 47 -9.21 -12.14 0.75
CA SER A 47 -10.00 -12.06 -0.49
C SER A 47 -10.32 -13.45 -1.05
N VAL A 48 -11.59 -13.67 -1.35
CA VAL A 48 -12.14 -14.93 -1.89
C VAL A 48 -12.33 -14.89 -3.42
N ILE A 49 -11.67 -13.95 -4.08
CA ILE A 49 -11.76 -13.74 -5.53
C ILE A 49 -11.14 -14.94 -6.27
N ASN A 50 -11.99 -15.69 -6.98
CA ASN A 50 -11.58 -16.85 -7.75
C ASN A 50 -11.25 -16.48 -9.21
N ASP A 51 -10.18 -15.70 -9.39
CA ASP A 51 -9.62 -15.32 -10.69
C ASP A 51 -8.11 -15.61 -10.70
N ASP A 52 -7.61 -16.31 -11.71
CA ASP A 52 -6.23 -16.80 -11.71
C ASP A 52 -5.21 -15.67 -11.93
N LYS A 53 -5.57 -14.65 -12.73
CA LYS A 53 -4.75 -13.44 -12.88
C LYS A 53 -4.60 -12.74 -11.52
N PHE A 54 -5.71 -12.57 -10.79
CA PHE A 54 -5.70 -12.00 -9.45
C PHE A 54 -4.93 -12.85 -8.45
N LYS A 55 -5.09 -14.18 -8.44
CA LYS A 55 -4.33 -15.06 -7.53
C LYS A 55 -2.82 -14.92 -7.71
N ASN A 56 -2.36 -14.90 -8.96
CA ASN A 56 -0.94 -14.72 -9.29
C ASN A 56 -0.45 -13.33 -8.87
N TRP A 57 -1.18 -12.29 -9.25
CA TRP A 57 -0.88 -10.91 -8.87
C TRP A 57 -0.81 -10.74 -7.34
N ARG A 58 -1.81 -11.27 -6.63
CA ARG A 58 -1.93 -11.25 -5.18
C ARG A 58 -0.71 -11.87 -4.51
N TYR A 59 -0.28 -13.05 -4.95
CA TYR A 59 0.85 -13.75 -4.39
C TYR A 59 2.12 -12.87 -4.40
N TRP A 60 2.44 -12.30 -5.56
CA TRP A 60 3.61 -11.43 -5.71
C TRP A 60 3.50 -10.16 -4.88
N LYS A 61 2.34 -9.50 -4.87
CA LYS A 61 2.16 -8.26 -4.10
C LYS A 61 2.22 -8.46 -2.59
N ILE A 62 1.76 -9.60 -2.08
CA ILE A 62 1.96 -9.94 -0.67
C ILE A 62 3.45 -10.07 -0.35
N GLN A 63 4.26 -10.70 -1.20
CA GLN A 63 5.70 -10.82 -0.98
C GLN A 63 6.40 -9.46 -1.07
N ASP A 64 6.08 -8.64 -2.08
CA ASP A 64 6.60 -7.28 -2.23
C ASP A 64 6.35 -6.46 -0.94
N LEU A 65 5.14 -6.53 -0.39
CA LEU A 65 4.76 -5.80 0.82
C LEU A 65 5.42 -6.36 2.10
N LYS A 66 5.62 -7.67 2.19
CA LYS A 66 6.38 -8.28 3.30
C LYS A 66 7.83 -7.81 3.31
N ASN A 67 8.47 -7.81 2.14
CA ASN A 67 9.84 -7.30 1.99
C ASN A 67 9.90 -5.80 2.32
N PHE A 68 8.93 -5.02 1.82
CA PHE A 68 8.79 -3.61 2.16
C PHE A 68 8.71 -3.37 3.68
N ILE A 69 7.88 -4.13 4.41
CA ILE A 69 7.75 -3.99 5.87
C ILE A 69 9.07 -4.30 6.57
N ALA A 70 9.78 -5.34 6.14
CA ALA A 70 11.09 -5.70 6.70
C ALA A 70 12.11 -4.56 6.50
N ASP A 71 12.16 -3.97 5.30
CA ASP A 71 13.07 -2.86 4.98
C ASP A 71 12.71 -1.58 5.74
N LEU A 72 11.41 -1.34 5.98
CA LEU A 72 10.90 -0.14 6.62
C LEU A 72 11.42 0.04 8.06
N VAL A 73 11.60 -1.07 8.77
CA VAL A 73 12.11 -1.11 10.17
C VAL A 73 13.59 -0.69 10.26
N GLY A 74 14.31 -0.66 9.14
CA GLY A 74 15.71 -0.23 9.08
C GLY A 74 15.89 1.28 9.02
N GLU A 75 16.42 1.78 7.90
CA GLU A 75 16.91 3.17 7.80
C GLU A 75 15.84 4.24 8.03
N LEU A 76 14.58 3.97 7.67
CA LEU A 76 13.52 4.95 7.84
C LEU A 76 13.21 5.18 9.32
N TYR A 77 13.18 4.10 10.12
CA TYR A 77 13.00 4.17 11.56
C TYR A 77 14.13 4.95 12.23
N HIS A 78 15.38 4.61 11.90
CA HIS A 78 16.55 5.35 12.42
C HIS A 78 16.54 6.83 12.03
N ASP A 79 16.15 7.17 10.80
CA ASP A 79 16.07 8.56 10.36
C ASP A 79 14.90 9.31 11.04
N TYR A 80 13.83 8.61 11.42
CA TYR A 80 12.71 9.18 12.19
C TYR A 80 13.16 9.56 13.61
N ASP A 81 13.72 8.61 14.35
CA ASP A 81 14.12 8.79 15.75
C ASP A 81 15.18 9.90 15.91
N ASN A 82 16.12 9.97 14.97
CA ASN A 82 17.17 10.98 14.97
C ASN A 82 16.74 12.32 14.34
N ARG A 83 15.48 12.47 13.92
CA ARG A 83 14.96 13.67 13.23
C ARG A 83 15.81 14.11 12.04
N ASN A 84 16.30 13.15 11.26
CA ASN A 84 17.16 13.43 10.12
C ASN A 84 16.41 14.19 9.01
N LYS A 85 17.03 15.24 8.44
CA LYS A 85 16.41 16.08 7.40
C LYS A 85 15.97 15.30 6.16
N ARG A 86 16.68 14.21 5.82
CA ARG A 86 16.38 13.33 4.68
C ARG A 86 15.17 12.41 4.91
N TYR A 87 14.70 12.30 6.15
CA TYR A 87 13.61 11.40 6.55
C TYR A 87 12.36 11.62 5.69
N ARG A 88 11.92 12.88 5.54
CA ARG A 88 10.71 13.20 4.79
C ARG A 88 10.78 12.70 3.35
N GLY A 89 11.92 12.90 2.67
CA GLY A 89 12.12 12.41 1.31
C GLY A 89 12.03 10.87 1.24
N LYS A 90 12.67 10.17 2.17
CA LYS A 90 12.58 8.71 2.27
C LYS A 90 11.15 8.24 2.54
N TRP A 91 10.42 8.92 3.43
CA TRP A 91 9.04 8.60 3.74
C TRP A 91 8.14 8.70 2.49
N VAL A 92 8.26 9.77 1.72
CA VAL A 92 7.52 9.95 0.45
C VAL A 92 7.85 8.85 -0.55
N LEU A 93 9.13 8.46 -0.65
CA LEU A 93 9.55 7.35 -1.52
C LEU A 93 8.94 6.01 -1.07
N GLN A 94 8.87 5.74 0.23
CA GLN A 94 8.22 4.53 0.74
C GLN A 94 6.71 4.56 0.52
N LYS A 95 6.04 5.70 0.72
CA LYS A 95 4.61 5.87 0.41
C LYS A 95 4.31 5.53 -1.06
N ARG A 96 5.14 5.99 -2.00
CA ARG A 96 4.97 5.71 -3.43
C ARG A 96 4.95 4.22 -3.77
N LYS A 97 5.63 3.37 -2.99
CA LYS A 97 5.56 1.91 -3.18
C LYS A 97 4.17 1.38 -2.85
N ILE A 98 3.55 1.85 -1.77
CA ILE A 98 2.17 1.49 -1.41
C ILE A 98 1.19 2.02 -2.45
N ASP A 99 1.31 3.30 -2.83
CA ASP A 99 0.49 3.89 -3.89
C ASP A 99 0.63 3.13 -5.21
N GLY A 100 1.82 2.64 -5.54
CA GLY A 100 2.07 1.82 -6.73
C GLY A 100 1.32 0.48 -6.71
N VAL A 101 1.22 -0.19 -5.56
CA VAL A 101 0.40 -1.42 -5.42
C VAL A 101 -1.07 -1.10 -5.65
N ILE A 102 -1.57 -0.01 -5.05
CA ILE A 102 -2.96 0.43 -5.18
C ILE A 102 -3.29 0.80 -6.64
N ALA A 103 -2.43 1.58 -7.28
CA ALA A 103 -2.61 2.01 -8.66
C ALA A 103 -2.57 0.81 -9.62
N ASN A 104 -1.66 -0.13 -9.41
CA ASN A 104 -1.57 -1.35 -10.21
C ASN A 104 -2.82 -2.22 -10.03
N PHE A 105 -3.37 -2.35 -8.81
CA PHE A 105 -4.65 -3.03 -8.61
C PHE A 105 -5.79 -2.37 -9.39
N LYS A 106 -5.90 -1.03 -9.31
CA LYS A 106 -6.93 -0.28 -10.02
C LYS A 106 -6.87 -0.54 -11.53
N SER A 107 -5.69 -0.39 -12.12
CA SER A 107 -5.47 -0.58 -13.56
C SER A 107 -5.75 -2.01 -14.03
N GLU A 108 -5.33 -3.02 -13.25
CA GLU A 108 -5.42 -4.43 -13.66
C GLU A 108 -6.82 -5.03 -13.48
N PHE A 109 -7.61 -4.52 -12.54
CA PHE A 109 -8.85 -5.17 -12.08
C PHE A 109 -10.06 -4.26 -11.94
N ILE A 110 -9.92 -2.94 -11.82
CA ILE A 110 -11.06 -2.01 -11.67
C ILE A 110 -11.41 -1.33 -12.98
N ASP A 111 -10.40 -0.76 -13.65
CA ASP A 111 -10.60 -0.03 -14.91
C ASP A 111 -11.06 -0.98 -16.05
N GLN A 112 -10.81 -2.29 -15.89
CA GLN A 112 -11.34 -3.33 -16.78
C GLN A 112 -12.84 -3.59 -16.61
N ILE A 113 -13.43 -3.22 -15.45
CA ILE A 113 -14.82 -3.49 -15.11
C ILE A 113 -15.71 -2.25 -15.38
N ILE A 114 -15.13 -1.05 -15.29
CA ILE A 114 -15.81 0.21 -15.61
C ILE A 114 -15.00 0.88 -16.73
N PRO A 115 -15.28 0.59 -18.01
CA PRO A 115 -14.78 1.41 -19.09
C PRO A 115 -15.46 2.78 -19.00
N GLU A 116 -14.66 3.84 -18.98
CA GLU A 116 -15.15 5.22 -19.11
C GLU A 116 -15.93 5.44 -20.42
#